data_AF-A0A7S1SAH1-F1
#
_entry.id   AF-A0A7S1SAH1-F1
#
_cell.length_a   1.000
_cell.length_b   1.000
_cell.length_c   1.000
_cell.angle_alpha   90.00
_cell.angle_beta   90.00
_cell.angle_gamma   90.00
#
_symmetry.space_group_name_H-M   'P 1'
#
loop_
_entity.id
_entity.type
_entity.pdbx_description
1 polymer ?
#
loop_
_entity_poly.entity_id
_entity_poly.type
_entity_poly.pdbx_seq_one_letter_code
_entity_poly.pdbx_strand_id
1 'polypeptide(L)'
;LALGEPAELKVAAASVSAEGAGADVCLPAPGLQTGTLQHISLPVGNQSRGLLVYIPRSRGLARLPLLVAFHGFHTNPWYFGKLAGLVHYAESHRYILALPFGTSATMPSPFCCPEGYDEQACAACPDARCADIKRPCCWNTGSSTPFTLRMRQVDDVAMAKTIVRDLNIGACVDGSRAFAVGFSMGSMMAHRLACEAA
;
A
#
# COMPACT_ATOMS: atom_id res chain seq x y z
N LEU A 1 16.44 13.14 21.94
CA LEU A 1 16.07 11.78 21.53
C LEU A 1 15.90 11.80 20.02
N ALA A 2 16.94 11.40 19.29
CA ALA A 2 16.94 11.42 17.83
C ALA A 2 15.99 10.34 17.31
N LEU A 3 14.97 10.75 16.55
CA LEU A 3 14.07 9.86 15.83
C LEU A 3 14.89 9.22 14.70
N GLY A 4 14.91 7.90 14.63
CA GLY A 4 15.54 7.18 13.51
C GLY A 4 14.78 7.45 12.22
N GLU A 5 15.51 7.69 11.14
CA GLU A 5 14.99 7.82 9.78
C GLU A 5 14.11 6.61 9.41
N PRO A 6 13.01 6.80 8.65
CA PRO A 6 12.24 5.68 8.12
C PRO A 6 13.15 4.81 7.26
N ALA A 7 13.13 3.49 7.47
CA ALA A 7 13.91 2.56 6.69
C ALA A 7 13.55 2.68 5.20
N GLU A 8 14.41 3.32 4.40
CA GLU A 8 14.35 3.21 2.96
C GLU A 8 14.53 1.73 2.60
N LEU A 9 13.47 1.10 2.13
CA LEU A 9 13.55 -0.23 1.55
C LEU A 9 14.30 -0.13 0.22
N LYS A 10 15.64 -0.21 0.28
CA LYS A 10 16.40 -0.67 -0.88
C LYS A 10 16.03 -2.13 -1.06
N VAL A 11 15.08 -2.40 -1.96
CA VAL A 11 14.82 -3.75 -2.46
C VAL A 11 16.06 -4.18 -3.25
N ALA A 12 17.13 -4.53 -2.55
CA ALA A 12 18.19 -5.32 -3.13
C ALA A 12 17.57 -6.69 -3.37
N ALA A 13 17.51 -7.11 -4.63
CA ALA A 13 17.20 -8.49 -4.97
C ALA A 13 18.18 -9.37 -4.19
N ALA A 14 17.68 -10.11 -3.21
CA ALA A 14 18.43 -11.22 -2.65
C ALA A 14 18.47 -12.29 -3.74
N SER A 15 19.43 -12.19 -4.66
CA SER A 15 19.76 -13.30 -5.55
C SER A 15 20.48 -14.34 -4.73
N VAL A 16 19.71 -15.21 -4.08
CA VAL A 16 20.25 -16.48 -3.59
C VAL A 16 20.17 -17.43 -4.77
N SER A 17 21.33 -17.81 -5.32
CA SER A 17 21.43 -18.91 -6.27
C SER A 17 20.99 -20.18 -5.55
N ALA A 18 19.74 -20.58 -5.75
CA ALA A 18 19.22 -21.83 -5.25
C ALA A 18 19.50 -22.92 -6.30
N GLU A 19 20.68 -23.51 -6.26
CA GLU A 19 20.84 -24.87 -6.79
C GLU A 19 20.12 -25.81 -5.81
N GLY A 20 18.92 -26.26 -6.22
CA GLY A 20 18.26 -27.43 -5.63
C GLY A 20 17.04 -27.23 -4.70
N ALA A 21 16.41 -26.06 -4.64
CA ALA A 21 15.14 -25.88 -3.91
C ALA A 21 13.97 -25.60 -4.87
N GLY A 22 12.90 -26.39 -4.76
CA GLY A 22 11.70 -26.25 -5.60
C GLY A 22 11.14 -24.82 -5.57
N ALA A 23 10.54 -24.40 -6.69
CA ALA A 23 10.13 -23.02 -7.02
C ALA A 23 9.14 -22.33 -6.05
N ASP A 24 8.73 -22.98 -4.95
CA ASP A 24 7.68 -22.54 -4.05
C ASP A 24 8.15 -22.00 -2.68
N VAL A 25 9.45 -22.08 -2.38
CA VAL A 25 9.99 -21.54 -1.11
C VAL A 25 10.38 -20.08 -1.28
N CYS A 26 9.76 -19.20 -0.49
CA CYS A 26 10.09 -17.77 -0.46
C CYS A 26 10.24 -17.26 0.97
N LEU A 27 11.23 -16.40 1.19
CA LEU A 27 11.45 -15.66 2.44
C LEU A 27 11.29 -14.15 2.17
N PRO A 28 10.62 -13.39 3.05
CA PRO A 28 10.53 -11.95 2.89
C PRO A 28 11.89 -11.29 3.02
N ALA A 29 12.07 -10.17 2.34
CA ALA A 29 13.27 -9.35 2.43
C ALA A 29 13.54 -8.93 3.89
N PRO A 30 14.83 -8.75 4.27
CA PRO A 30 15.18 -8.23 5.58
C PRO A 30 14.41 -6.95 5.91
N GLY A 31 13.85 -6.87 7.12
CA GLY A 31 13.02 -5.75 7.57
C GLY A 31 11.51 -5.94 7.32
N LEU A 32 11.09 -6.91 6.51
CA LEU A 32 9.68 -7.26 6.38
C LEU A 32 9.28 -8.37 7.35
N GLN A 33 8.32 -8.09 8.22
CA GLN A 33 7.84 -9.01 9.26
C GLN A 33 6.50 -9.64 8.87
N THR A 34 6.30 -10.89 9.28
CA THR A 34 4.98 -11.53 9.18
C THR A 34 4.13 -11.23 10.40
N GLY A 35 2.81 -11.19 10.23
CA GLY A 35 1.85 -10.98 11.32
C GLY A 35 1.73 -9.55 11.83
N THR A 36 2.47 -8.61 11.25
CA THR A 36 2.46 -7.20 11.62
C THR A 36 2.06 -6.37 10.41
N LEU A 37 1.18 -5.39 10.62
CA LEU A 37 0.91 -4.36 9.62
C LEU A 37 1.99 -3.29 9.77
N GLN A 38 2.77 -3.07 8.72
CA GLN A 38 3.99 -2.27 8.78
C GLN A 38 4.03 -1.27 7.62
N HIS A 39 4.52 -0.07 7.91
CA HIS A 39 4.72 0.97 6.92
C HIS A 39 6.05 0.76 6.19
N ILE A 40 6.01 0.81 4.86
CA ILE A 40 7.19 0.83 3.99
C ILE A 40 7.03 1.93 2.94
N SER A 41 8.14 2.32 2.32
CA SER A 41 8.15 3.26 1.20
C SER A 41 8.68 2.59 -0.07
N LEU A 42 8.13 2.97 -1.23
CA LEU A 42 8.55 2.49 -2.54
C LEU A 42 8.88 3.66 -3.48
N PRO A 43 9.87 3.49 -4.38
CA PRO A 43 10.17 4.49 -5.41
C PRO A 43 9.15 4.40 -6.56
N VAL A 44 8.39 5.48 -6.76
CA VAL A 44 7.41 5.64 -7.85
C VAL A 44 7.80 6.84 -8.69
N GLY A 45 8.45 6.58 -9.83
CA GLY A 45 9.09 7.65 -10.62
C GLY A 45 10.13 8.38 -9.77
N ASN A 46 9.99 9.70 -9.64
CA ASN A 46 10.86 10.55 -8.82
C ASN A 46 10.33 10.79 -7.40
N GLN A 47 9.33 10.02 -6.96
CA GLN A 47 8.72 10.17 -5.63
C GLN A 47 8.95 8.92 -4.78
N SER A 48 9.11 9.13 -3.47
CA SER A 48 8.98 8.07 -2.46
C SER A 48 7.53 8.03 -1.99
N ARG A 49 6.86 6.88 -2.17
CA ARG A 49 5.44 6.70 -1.85
C ARG A 49 5.29 5.64 -0.76
N GLY A 50 4.60 5.99 0.32
CA GLY A 50 4.32 5.07 1.42
C GLY A 50 3.22 4.06 1.08
N LEU A 51 3.24 2.92 1.77
CA LEU A 51 2.12 2.00 1.91
C LEU A 51 2.23 1.20 3.21
N LEU A 52 1.11 0.67 3.68
CA LEU A 52 1.13 -0.39 4.70
C LEU A 52 1.12 -1.75 4.01
N VAL A 53 1.93 -2.68 4.52
CA VAL A 53 1.98 -4.06 4.07
C VAL A 53 1.69 -4.99 5.24
N TYR A 54 0.89 -6.03 4.98
CA TYR A 54 0.70 -7.14 5.90
C TYR A 54 1.06 -8.45 5.19
N ILE A 55 2.01 -9.18 5.78
CA ILE A 55 2.39 -10.51 5.33
C ILE A 55 1.83 -11.53 6.34
N PRO A 56 0.89 -12.41 5.95
CA PRO A 56 0.29 -13.35 6.89
C PRO A 56 1.29 -14.29 7.55
N ARG A 57 1.12 -14.59 8.85
CA ARG A 57 1.90 -15.66 9.51
C ARG A 57 1.49 -17.02 8.97
N SER A 58 0.20 -17.16 8.67
CA SER A 58 -0.38 -18.34 8.03
C SER A 58 0.24 -18.69 6.67
N ARG A 59 1.05 -17.81 6.05
CA ARG A 59 1.76 -18.06 4.78
C ARG A 59 2.69 -19.28 4.83
N GLY A 60 3.41 -19.46 5.94
CA GLY A 60 4.61 -20.30 5.95
C GLY A 60 5.63 -19.80 4.92
N LEU A 61 6.10 -20.69 4.04
CA LEU A 61 7.10 -20.38 3.01
C LEU A 61 6.51 -20.07 1.63
N ALA A 62 5.20 -20.24 1.45
CA ALA A 62 4.54 -20.14 0.14
C ALA A 62 4.46 -18.70 -0.39
N ARG A 63 4.46 -18.53 -1.72
CA ARG A 63 4.08 -17.25 -2.34
C ARG A 63 2.55 -17.10 -2.34
N LEU A 64 2.04 -15.92 -1.98
CA LEU A 64 0.60 -15.69 -1.84
C LEU A 64 0.09 -14.66 -2.85
N PRO A 65 -1.21 -14.70 -3.21
CA PRO A 65 -1.85 -13.59 -3.91
C PRO A 65 -1.65 -12.27 -3.19
N LEU A 66 -1.68 -11.18 -3.95
CA LEU A 66 -1.68 -9.81 -3.43
C LEU A 66 -3.06 -9.20 -3.58
N LEU A 67 -3.55 -8.57 -2.50
CA LEU A 67 -4.67 -7.65 -2.53
C LEU A 67 -4.16 -6.23 -2.28
N VAL A 68 -4.38 -5.33 -3.22
CA VAL A 68 -4.12 -3.89 -3.06
C VAL A 68 -5.45 -3.19 -2.78
N ALA A 69 -5.56 -2.50 -1.64
CA ALA A 69 -6.81 -1.92 -1.18
C ALA A 69 -6.72 -0.39 -1.03
N PHE A 70 -7.45 0.31 -1.88
CA PHE A 70 -7.42 1.78 -1.99
C PHE A 70 -8.48 2.43 -1.10
N HIS A 71 -8.04 3.31 -0.20
CA HIS A 71 -8.93 4.06 0.70
C HIS A 71 -9.75 5.12 -0.05
N GLY A 72 -10.79 5.65 0.59
CA GLY A 72 -11.66 6.69 0.02
C GLY A 72 -11.09 8.10 0.14
N PHE A 73 -11.78 9.08 -0.45
CA PHE A 73 -11.38 10.49 -0.42
C PHE A 73 -11.23 11.02 1.01
N HIS A 74 -10.18 11.79 1.29
CA HIS A 74 -9.78 12.35 2.60
C HIS A 74 -9.39 11.33 3.69
N THR A 75 -9.71 10.05 3.52
CA THR A 75 -9.39 9.01 4.50
C THR A 75 -7.94 8.53 4.38
N ASN A 76 -7.60 7.46 5.09
CA ASN A 76 -6.25 6.91 5.16
C ASN A 76 -6.29 5.37 5.15
N PRO A 77 -5.14 4.72 4.83
CA PRO A 77 -5.09 3.26 4.71
C PRO A 77 -5.35 2.51 6.03
N TRP A 78 -4.97 3.05 7.20
CA TRP A 78 -5.27 2.41 8.49
C TRP A 78 -6.77 2.33 8.75
N TYR A 79 -7.47 3.46 8.58
CA TYR A 79 -8.90 3.53 8.77
C TYR A 79 -9.63 2.58 7.83
N PHE A 80 -9.30 2.57 6.53
CA PHE A 80 -9.94 1.65 5.59
C PHE A 80 -9.64 0.19 5.91
N GLY A 81 -8.37 -0.13 6.24
CA GLY A 81 -7.96 -1.46 6.67
C GLY A 81 -8.74 -1.97 7.88
N LYS A 82 -8.97 -1.10 8.87
CA LYS A 82 -9.77 -1.41 10.06
C LYS A 82 -11.26 -1.54 9.74
N LEU A 83 -11.82 -0.57 9.02
CA LEU A 83 -13.24 -0.53 8.66
C LEU A 83 -13.67 -1.78 7.89
N ALA A 84 -12.85 -2.23 6.95
CA ALA A 84 -13.14 -3.41 6.13
C ALA A 84 -12.55 -4.72 6.69
N GLY A 85 -11.92 -4.69 7.87
CA GLY A 85 -11.33 -5.88 8.51
C GLY A 85 -10.21 -6.54 7.70
N LEU A 86 -9.52 -5.78 6.83
CA LEU A 86 -8.68 -6.34 5.77
C LEU A 86 -7.47 -7.13 6.30
N VAL A 87 -6.90 -6.74 7.44
CA VAL A 87 -5.80 -7.48 8.08
C VAL A 87 -6.27 -8.83 8.60
N HIS A 88 -7.45 -8.88 9.23
CA HIS A 88 -8.05 -10.12 9.71
C HIS A 88 -8.34 -11.09 8.54
N TYR A 89 -8.87 -10.56 7.43
CA TYR A 89 -9.12 -11.36 6.23
C TYR A 89 -7.84 -11.80 5.53
N ALA A 90 -6.81 -10.96 5.48
CA ALA A 90 -5.50 -11.33 4.93
C ALA A 90 -4.89 -12.52 5.66
N GLU A 91 -4.93 -12.51 7.00
CA GLU A 91 -4.42 -13.61 7.82
C GLU A 91 -5.23 -14.91 7.63
N SER A 92 -6.57 -14.81 7.64
CA SER A 92 -7.46 -15.99 7.58
C SER A 92 -7.57 -16.59 6.18
N HIS A 93 -7.47 -15.78 5.12
CA HIS A 93 -7.63 -16.22 3.73
C HIS A 93 -6.31 -16.28 2.96
N ARG A 94 -5.18 -16.05 3.64
CA ARG A 94 -3.83 -16.22 3.10
C ARG A 94 -3.57 -15.41 1.83
N TYR A 95 -3.71 -14.09 1.92
CA TYR A 95 -3.21 -13.17 0.90
C TYR A 95 -2.35 -12.08 1.54
N ILE A 96 -1.35 -11.59 0.81
CA ILE A 96 -0.58 -10.42 1.21
C ILE A 96 -1.43 -9.19 0.92
N LEU A 97 -1.48 -8.26 1.87
CA LEU A 97 -2.27 -7.05 1.78
C LEU A 97 -1.34 -5.84 1.62
N ALA A 98 -1.66 -4.97 0.66
CA ALA A 98 -1.06 -3.66 0.51
C ALA A 98 -2.14 -2.57 0.63
N LEU A 99 -1.90 -1.57 1.49
CA LEU A 99 -2.77 -0.42 1.71
C LEU A 99 -1.97 0.86 1.39
N PRO A 100 -1.97 1.33 0.14
CA PRO A 100 -1.21 2.50 -0.26
C PRO A 100 -1.76 3.79 0.36
N PHE A 101 -0.86 4.75 0.58
CA PHE A 101 -1.25 6.13 0.89
C PHE A 101 -1.55 6.90 -0.40
N GLY A 102 -2.68 7.59 -0.42
CA GLY A 102 -3.02 8.55 -1.48
C GLY A 102 -2.06 9.75 -1.48
N THR A 103 -2.32 10.72 -2.36
CA THR A 103 -1.55 11.97 -2.39
C THR A 103 -2.47 13.17 -2.16
N SER A 104 -1.95 14.19 -1.47
CA SER A 104 -2.61 15.48 -1.33
C SER A 104 -1.92 16.52 -2.22
N ALA A 105 -2.72 17.32 -2.92
CA ALA A 105 -2.25 18.30 -3.89
C ALA A 105 -1.81 19.65 -3.29
N THR A 106 -2.14 19.94 -2.03
CA THR A 106 -1.92 21.25 -1.39
C THR A 106 -0.81 21.21 -0.34
N MET A 107 -0.69 20.09 0.37
CA MET A 107 0.42 19.75 1.24
C MET A 107 0.37 18.23 1.43
N PRO A 108 1.29 17.45 0.87
CA PRO A 108 1.28 16.00 1.03
C PRO A 108 1.49 15.67 2.51
N SER A 109 0.43 15.19 3.17
CA SER A 109 0.61 14.48 4.44
C SER A 109 1.24 13.13 4.11
N PRO A 110 2.43 12.80 4.64
CA PRO A 110 3.10 11.53 4.32
C PRO A 110 2.27 10.30 4.74
N PHE A 111 1.36 10.50 5.70
CA PHE A 111 0.53 9.46 6.28
C PHE A 111 -0.97 9.59 5.92
N CYS A 112 -1.37 10.59 5.14
CA CYS A 112 -2.79 10.91 4.91
C CYS A 112 -3.62 11.22 6.17
N CYS A 113 -3.12 12.10 7.04
CA CYS A 113 -3.69 12.35 8.36
C CYS A 113 -3.85 13.85 8.61
N PRO A 114 -4.75 14.24 9.54
CA PRO A 114 -4.92 15.63 9.93
C PRO A 114 -3.60 16.34 10.27
N GLU A 115 -3.59 17.66 10.10
CA GLU A 115 -2.45 18.50 10.46
C GLU A 115 -2.03 18.31 11.92
N GLY A 116 -0.74 18.07 12.14
CA GLY A 116 -0.15 17.81 13.46
C GLY A 116 -0.20 16.35 13.92
N TYR A 117 -0.81 15.43 13.17
CA TYR A 117 -0.74 14.01 13.49
C TYR A 117 0.59 13.42 13.03
N ASP A 118 1.25 12.69 13.92
CA ASP A 118 2.31 11.76 13.56
C ASP A 118 1.73 10.43 13.06
N GLU A 119 2.62 9.52 12.63
CA GLU A 119 2.24 8.20 12.14
C GLU A 119 1.44 7.40 13.18
N GLN A 120 1.87 7.44 14.45
CA GLN A 120 1.27 6.64 15.50
C GLN A 120 -0.12 7.14 15.88
N ALA A 121 -0.28 8.46 16.00
CA ALA A 121 -1.58 9.12 16.18
C ALA A 121 -2.54 8.76 15.04
N CYS A 122 -2.03 8.70 13.81
CA CYS A 122 -2.84 8.33 12.67
C CYS A 122 -3.22 6.85 12.66
N ALA A 123 -2.28 5.96 12.97
CA ALA A 123 -2.51 4.52 13.05
C ALA A 123 -3.48 4.14 14.18
N ALA A 124 -3.44 4.85 15.31
CA ALA A 124 -4.35 4.63 16.44
C ALA A 124 -5.78 5.11 16.16
N CYS A 125 -5.97 5.90 15.10
CA CYS A 125 -7.17 6.68 14.91
C CYS A 125 -8.38 5.78 14.56
N PRO A 126 -9.48 5.80 15.36
CA PRO A 126 -10.44 4.71 15.34
C PRO A 126 -11.59 4.86 14.35
N ASP A 127 -11.83 6.04 13.78
CA ASP A 127 -13.06 6.37 13.05
C ASP A 127 -12.91 7.44 11.94
N ALA A 128 -14.01 7.98 11.41
CA ALA A 128 -13.99 8.94 10.31
C ALA A 128 -13.37 10.30 10.66
N ARG A 129 -13.13 10.63 11.94
CA ARG A 129 -12.44 11.86 12.37
C ARG A 129 -10.98 11.89 11.94
N CYS A 130 -10.45 10.75 11.49
CA CYS A 130 -9.09 10.60 10.97
C CYS A 130 -8.93 11.11 9.53
N ALA A 131 -9.97 11.70 8.94
CA ALA A 131 -9.91 12.28 7.61
C ALA A 131 -9.27 13.67 7.64
N ASP A 132 -8.23 13.91 6.82
CA ASP A 132 -7.65 15.26 6.67
C ASP A 132 -8.48 16.08 5.68
N ILE A 133 -9.44 16.83 6.20
CA ILE A 133 -10.33 17.69 5.40
C ILE A 133 -9.59 18.89 4.78
N LYS A 134 -8.47 19.34 5.37
CA LYS A 134 -7.70 20.47 4.84
C LYS A 134 -6.78 20.05 3.69
N ARG A 135 -6.27 18.82 3.74
CA ARG A 135 -5.30 18.26 2.80
C ARG A 135 -5.74 16.85 2.38
N PRO A 136 -6.85 16.71 1.65
CA PRO A 136 -7.39 15.43 1.23
C PRO A 136 -6.31 14.54 0.60
N CYS A 137 -6.10 13.36 1.18
CA CYS A 137 -5.52 12.30 0.39
C CYS A 137 -6.54 11.77 -0.61
N CYS A 138 -6.09 11.64 -1.84
CA CYS A 138 -6.91 11.23 -2.95
C CYS A 138 -6.07 10.50 -4.00
N TRP A 139 -6.76 9.99 -5.02
CA TRP A 139 -6.18 9.22 -6.11
C TRP A 139 -6.37 9.95 -7.41
N ASN A 140 -5.40 9.83 -8.31
CA ASN A 140 -5.62 10.11 -9.71
C ASN A 140 -6.48 8.99 -10.32
N THR A 141 -7.80 9.17 -10.31
CA THR A 141 -8.75 8.19 -10.85
C THR A 141 -9.00 8.37 -12.35
N GLY A 142 -8.25 9.26 -13.04
CA GLY A 142 -8.49 9.62 -14.44
C GLY A 142 -9.65 10.60 -14.65
N SER A 143 -10.38 10.96 -13.57
CA SER A 143 -11.47 11.94 -13.62
C SER A 143 -10.98 13.37 -13.88
N SER A 144 -11.74 14.13 -14.66
CA SER A 144 -11.46 15.52 -15.06
C SER A 144 -12.21 16.59 -14.24
N THR A 145 -12.80 16.22 -13.10
CA THR A 145 -13.49 17.20 -12.24
C THR A 145 -12.52 18.24 -11.67
N PRO A 146 -12.97 19.48 -11.35
CA PRO A 146 -12.11 20.53 -10.80
C PRO A 146 -11.27 20.10 -9.59
N PHE A 147 -11.81 19.21 -8.74
CA PHE A 147 -11.12 18.68 -7.56
C PHE A 147 -10.02 17.66 -7.90
N THR A 148 -10.13 16.93 -9.01
CA THR A 148 -9.16 15.91 -9.43
C THR A 148 -8.14 16.42 -10.45
N LEU A 149 -8.31 17.66 -10.97
CA LEU A 149 -7.36 18.26 -11.92
C LEU A 149 -5.92 18.31 -11.38
N ARG A 150 -5.74 18.63 -10.09
CA ARG A 150 -4.41 18.67 -9.48
C ARG A 150 -3.77 17.28 -9.35
N MET A 151 -4.59 16.22 -9.32
CA MET A 151 -4.12 14.84 -9.22
C MET A 151 -3.60 14.28 -10.54
N ARG A 152 -3.82 14.97 -11.67
CA ARG A 152 -3.31 14.52 -12.97
C ARG A 152 -1.80 14.38 -13.03
N GLN A 153 -1.08 15.10 -12.18
CA GLN A 153 0.38 15.04 -12.09
C GLN A 153 0.88 13.87 -11.24
N VAL A 154 -0.02 13.17 -10.53
CA VAL A 154 0.32 12.01 -9.70
C VAL A 154 0.05 10.74 -10.49
N ASP A 155 1.07 9.89 -10.63
CA ASP A 155 0.94 8.61 -11.32
C ASP A 155 0.63 7.46 -10.34
N ASP A 156 -0.64 7.37 -9.93
CA ASP A 156 -1.08 6.29 -9.04
C ASP A 156 -1.21 4.93 -9.75
N VAL A 157 -1.17 4.89 -11.08
CA VAL A 157 -1.08 3.64 -11.84
C VAL A 157 0.33 3.08 -11.73
N ALA A 158 1.35 3.93 -11.93
CA ALA A 158 2.73 3.55 -11.68
C ALA A 158 2.92 3.09 -10.24
N MET A 159 2.28 3.74 -9.26
CA MET A 159 2.29 3.25 -7.88
C MET A 159 1.75 1.83 -7.77
N ALA A 160 0.57 1.53 -8.33
CA ALA A 160 0.00 0.18 -8.29
C ALA A 160 0.91 -0.86 -8.95
N LYS A 161 1.50 -0.55 -10.11
CA LYS A 161 2.46 -1.41 -10.81
C LYS A 161 3.73 -1.65 -9.99
N THR A 162 4.27 -0.60 -9.37
CA THR A 162 5.43 -0.68 -8.48
C THR A 162 5.14 -1.54 -7.26
N ILE A 163 3.96 -1.43 -6.64
CA ILE A 163 3.57 -2.29 -5.52
C ILE A 163 3.60 -3.76 -5.93
N VAL A 164 2.97 -4.13 -7.06
CA VAL A 164 2.96 -5.52 -7.53
C VAL A 164 4.38 -6.02 -7.78
N ARG A 165 5.21 -5.23 -8.47
CA ARG A 165 6.60 -5.58 -8.79
C ARG A 165 7.45 -5.77 -7.52
N ASP A 166 7.46 -4.78 -6.63
CA ASP A 166 8.39 -4.75 -5.51
C ASP A 166 7.98 -5.72 -4.40
N LEU A 167 6.67 -5.92 -4.20
CA LEU A 167 6.20 -6.95 -3.27
C LEU A 167 6.34 -8.37 -3.83
N ASN A 168 6.34 -8.54 -5.16
CA ASN A 168 6.72 -9.82 -5.78
C ASN A 168 8.18 -10.16 -5.44
N ILE A 169 9.09 -9.19 -5.56
CA ILE A 169 10.50 -9.42 -5.24
C ILE A 169 10.72 -9.59 -3.74
N GLY A 170 10.15 -8.70 -2.92
CA GLY A 170 10.51 -8.59 -1.50
C GLY A 170 9.57 -9.27 -0.51
N ALA A 171 8.28 -9.42 -0.81
CA ALA A 171 7.27 -9.83 0.18
C ALA A 171 6.66 -11.21 -0.06
N CYS A 172 7.20 -11.99 -1.00
CA CYS A 172 6.67 -13.29 -1.40
C CYS A 172 5.27 -13.23 -2.03
N VAL A 173 5.00 -12.17 -2.80
CA VAL A 173 3.80 -12.09 -3.64
C VAL A 173 3.93 -12.97 -4.88
N ASP A 174 2.91 -13.76 -5.17
CA ASP A 174 2.68 -14.31 -6.50
C ASP A 174 2.10 -13.22 -7.41
N GLY A 175 2.94 -12.62 -8.25
CA GLY A 175 2.54 -11.51 -9.12
C GLY A 175 1.54 -11.90 -10.22
N SER A 176 1.31 -13.19 -10.47
CA SER A 176 0.26 -13.65 -11.38
C SER A 176 -1.14 -13.53 -10.76
N ARG A 177 -1.22 -13.34 -9.44
CA ARG A 177 -2.46 -13.24 -8.66
C ARG A 177 -2.50 -11.94 -7.85
N ALA A 178 -2.56 -10.82 -8.56
CA ALA A 178 -2.72 -9.49 -7.96
C ALA A 178 -4.14 -8.96 -8.21
N PHE A 179 -4.80 -8.54 -7.14
CA PHE A 179 -6.17 -8.03 -7.14
C PHE A 179 -6.20 -6.62 -6.57
N ALA A 180 -7.16 -5.81 -7.02
CA ALA A 180 -7.40 -4.46 -6.52
C ALA A 180 -8.84 -4.32 -6.02
N VAL A 181 -8.99 -3.68 -4.86
CA VAL A 181 -10.29 -3.28 -4.30
C VAL A 181 -10.21 -1.85 -3.79
N GLY A 182 -11.35 -1.22 -3.57
CA GLY A 182 -11.34 0.08 -2.90
C GLY A 182 -12.73 0.53 -2.48
N PHE A 183 -12.76 1.61 -1.71
CA PHE A 183 -13.98 2.25 -1.22
C PHE A 183 -14.12 3.66 -1.81
N SER A 184 -15.30 3.99 -2.33
CA SER A 184 -15.61 5.32 -2.89
C SER A 184 -14.60 5.72 -4.00
N MET A 185 -13.82 6.79 -3.82
CA MET A 185 -12.76 7.18 -4.75
C MET A 185 -11.69 6.08 -4.92
N GLY A 186 -11.46 5.24 -3.90
CA GLY A 186 -10.64 4.05 -4.03
C GLY A 186 -11.25 3.01 -4.96
N SER A 187 -12.58 2.87 -5.01
CA SER A 187 -13.26 2.01 -6.00
C SER A 187 -13.09 2.56 -7.41
N MET A 188 -13.13 3.88 -7.58
CA MET A 188 -12.83 4.52 -8.87
C MET A 188 -11.37 4.24 -9.30
N MET A 189 -10.42 4.24 -8.37
CA MET A 189 -9.04 3.85 -8.66
C MET A 189 -8.92 2.37 -9.06
N ALA A 190 -9.55 1.47 -8.31
CA ALA A 190 -9.58 0.05 -8.66
C ALA A 190 -10.22 -0.19 -10.04
N HIS A 191 -11.29 0.54 -10.37
CA HIS A 191 -11.91 0.49 -11.69
C HIS A 191 -10.97 0.99 -12.79
N ARG A 192 -10.28 2.12 -12.58
CA ARG A 192 -9.26 2.63 -13.51
C ARG A 192 -8.18 1.58 -13.78
N LEU A 193 -7.65 0.94 -12.73
CA LEU A 193 -6.64 -0.11 -12.89
C LEU A 193 -7.16 -1.29 -13.73
N ALA A 194 -8.41 -1.69 -13.54
CA ALA A 194 -9.03 -2.73 -14.36
C ALA A 194 -9.11 -2.33 -15.84
N CYS A 195 -9.48 -1.09 -16.15
CA CYS A 195 -9.52 -0.59 -17.53
C CYS A 195 -8.13 -0.52 -18.18
N GLU A 196 -7.09 -0.14 -17.43
CA GLU A 196 -5.72 -0.04 -17.96
C GLU A 196 -4.99 -1.40 -18.04
N ALA A 197 -5.52 -2.44 -17.38
CA ALA A 197 -4.99 -3.80 -17.44
C ALA A 197 -5.69 -4.71 -18.46
N ALA A 198 -6.80 -4.24 -19.06
CA ALA A 198 -7.60 -4.95 -20.05
C ALA A 198 -7.00 -4.95 -21.46
#